data_AF-A0A352RFT9-F1
#
_entry.id   AF-A0A352RFT9-F1
#
_cell.length_a   1.000
_cell.length_b   1.000
_cell.length_c   1.000
_cell.angle_alpha   90.00
_cell.angle_beta   90.00
_cell.angle_gamma   90.00
#
_symmetry.space_group_name_H-M   'P 1'
#
loop_
_entity.id
_entity.type
_entity.pdbx_description
1 polymer ?
#
loop_
_entity_poly.entity_id
_entity_poly.type
_entity_poly.pdbx_seq_one_letter_code
_entity_poly.pdbx_strand_id
1 'polypeptide(L)' 'ESIKGKYADLQNIGGGDSGVIVGGLFLEHFVDKTPWVHLDIAGTSWNVKHLGYQPNSGATGVGVRLLVDFVQEWQPLK' A
#
# COMPACT_ATOMS: atom_id res chain seq x y z
N GLU A 1 3.77 13.50 -13.88
CA GLU A 1 4.33 14.85 -13.61
C GLU A 1 4.06 15.35 -12.19
N SER A 2 3.02 14.87 -11.50
CA SER A 2 2.52 15.43 -10.22
C SER A 2 3.46 15.34 -9.01
N ILE A 3 4.50 14.50 -9.03
CA ILE A 3 5.45 14.34 -7.90
C ILE A 3 6.80 15.02 -8.12
N LYS A 4 7.00 15.68 -9.27
CA LYS A 4 8.26 16.41 -9.53
C LYS A 4 8.36 17.61 -8.59
N GLY A 5 9.43 17.67 -7.81
CA GLY A 5 9.63 18.77 -6.88
C GLY A 5 10.02 20.07 -7.57
N LYS A 6 9.61 21.21 -6.99
CA LYS A 6 10.01 22.55 -7.44
C LYS A 6 11.41 22.93 -6.93
N TYR A 7 11.75 22.48 -5.72
CA TYR A 7 13.00 22.82 -5.02
C TYR A 7 13.86 21.60 -4.67
N ALA A 8 13.32 20.39 -4.89
CA ALA A 8 13.96 19.10 -4.64
C ALA A 8 13.60 18.15 -5.78
N ASP A 9 14.22 16.96 -5.80
CA ASP A 9 13.97 15.97 -6.84
C ASP A 9 12.49 15.52 -6.88
N LEU A 10 11.88 15.40 -5.69
CA LEU A 10 10.49 14.99 -5.50
C LEU A 10 9.74 15.85 -4.49
N GLN A 11 8.41 15.84 -4.57
CA GLN A 11 7.50 16.33 -3.53
C GLN A 11 6.63 15.18 -3.01
N ASN A 12 6.35 15.18 -1.70
CA ASN A 12 5.60 14.12 -1.02
C ASN A 12 4.08 14.24 -1.15
N ILE A 13 3.58 15.35 -1.71
CA ILE A 13 2.16 15.62 -1.93
C ILE A 13 1.99 16.03 -3.40
N GLY A 14 1.03 15.40 -4.08
CA GLY A 14 0.69 15.71 -5.47
C GLY A 14 -0.34 16.84 -5.59
N GLY A 15 -0.99 16.94 -6.75
CA GLY A 15 -1.96 17.99 -7.08
C GLY A 15 -3.30 17.96 -6.32
N GLY A 16 -3.45 17.14 -5.26
CA GLY A 16 -4.66 17.05 -4.44
C GLY A 16 -5.60 15.89 -4.79
N ASP A 17 -5.67 15.49 -6.07
CA ASP A 17 -6.42 14.33 -6.52
C ASP A 17 -5.56 13.05 -6.57
N SER A 18 -6.19 11.88 -6.45
CA SER A 18 -5.54 10.56 -6.61
C SER A 18 -4.40 10.26 -5.63
N GLY A 19 -4.54 10.67 -4.36
CA GLY A 19 -3.51 10.53 -3.32
C GLY A 19 -2.92 9.11 -3.17
N VAL A 20 -3.74 8.06 -3.33
CA VAL A 20 -3.30 6.65 -3.27
C VAL A 20 -2.28 6.34 -4.38
N ILE A 21 -2.57 6.76 -5.61
CA ILE A 21 -1.69 6.52 -6.77
C ILE A 21 -0.41 7.36 -6.63
N VAL A 22 -0.55 8.62 -6.20
CA VAL A 22 0.57 9.53 -5.97
C VAL A 22 1.52 8.97 -4.89
N GLY A 23 0.98 8.43 -3.80
CA GLY A 23 1.76 7.77 -2.76
C GLY A 23 2.52 6.55 -3.30
N GLY A 24 1.87 5.71 -4.08
CA GLY A 24 2.52 4.57 -4.74
C GLY A 24 3.67 4.98 -5.66
N LEU A 25 3.46 5.98 -6.52
CA LEU A 25 4.50 6.53 -7.41
C LEU A 25 5.66 7.18 -6.63
N PHE A 26 5.37 7.83 -5.51
CA PHE A 26 6.41 8.38 -4.65
C PHE A 26 7.32 7.28 -4.10
N LEU A 27 6.73 6.18 -3.61
CA LEU A 27 7.49 5.03 -3.13
C LEU A 27 8.32 4.38 -4.26
N GLU A 28 7.83 4.39 -5.51
CA GLU A 28 8.45 3.68 -6.65
C GLU A 28 9.82 4.20 -6.97
N HIS A 29 10.00 5.50 -6.78
CA HIS A 29 11.27 6.15 -6.98
C HIS A 29 12.41 5.58 -6.13
N PHE A 30 12.10 4.92 -5.01
CA PHE A 30 13.10 4.45 -4.05
C PHE A 30 13.45 2.96 -4.18
N VAL A 31 12.79 2.20 -5.06
CA VAL A 31 12.92 0.73 -5.07
C VAL A 31 13.78 0.18 -6.19
N ASP A 32 14.13 1.02 -7.17
CA ASP A 32 15.11 0.75 -8.21
C ASP A 32 14.77 -0.55 -8.96
N LYS A 33 15.61 -1.58 -8.87
CA LYS A 33 15.47 -2.84 -9.63
C LYS A 33 14.77 -3.95 -8.86
N THR A 34 14.39 -3.70 -7.61
CA THR A 34 13.84 -4.74 -6.75
C THR A 34 12.37 -5.01 -7.14
N PRO A 35 11.97 -6.26 -7.44
CA PRO A 35 10.57 -6.59 -7.63
C PRO A 35 9.77 -6.26 -6.37
N TRP A 36 8.63 -5.57 -6.53
CA TRP A 36 7.95 -4.96 -5.40
C TRP A 36 6.43 -4.88 -5.54
N VAL A 37 5.78 -4.62 -4.41
CA VAL A 37 4.34 -4.33 -4.35
C VAL A 37 4.07 -3.36 -3.21
N HIS A 38 3.16 -2.42 -3.43
CA HIS A 38 2.62 -1.54 -2.40
C HIS A 38 1.15 -1.91 -2.13
N LEU A 39 0.81 -2.15 -0.86
CA LEU A 39 -0.55 -2.42 -0.42
C LEU A 39 -1.05 -1.23 0.42
N ASP A 40 -1.91 -0.39 -0.16
CA ASP A 40 -2.61 0.65 0.60
C ASP A 40 -3.84 0.05 1.29
N ILE A 41 -3.77 -0.04 2.63
CA ILE A 41 -4.82 -0.62 3.47
C ILE A 41 -5.53 0.41 4.33
N ALA A 42 -5.30 1.72 4.14
CA ALA A 42 -5.85 2.75 5.01
C ALA A 42 -7.38 2.61 5.15
N GLY A 43 -8.07 2.48 4.02
CA GLY A 43 -9.53 2.31 3.96
C GLY A 43 -10.06 0.97 4.45
N THR A 44 -9.21 -0.05 4.61
CA THR A 44 -9.63 -1.40 5.03
C THR A 44 -9.17 -1.80 6.43
N SER A 45 -8.31 -0.99 7.05
CA SER A 45 -7.64 -1.30 8.31
C SER A 45 -8.50 -1.18 9.57
N TRP A 46 -9.56 -0.36 9.51
CA TRP A 46 -10.32 0.03 10.72
C TRP A 46 -11.80 0.30 10.43
N ASN A 47 -12.69 -0.17 11.31
CA ASN A 47 -14.14 0.11 11.29
C ASN A 47 -14.83 -0.11 9.92
N VAL A 48 -14.44 -1.16 9.20
CA VAL A 48 -15.09 -1.54 7.93
C VAL A 48 -16.37 -2.34 8.18
N LYS A 49 -17.14 -2.56 7.12
CA LYS A 49 -18.28 -3.48 7.14
C LYS A 49 -17.83 -4.86 7.63
N HIS A 50 -18.47 -5.32 8.70
CA HIS A 50 -18.14 -6.59 9.34
C HIS A 50 -18.21 -7.77 8.36
N LEU A 51 -17.12 -8.53 8.31
CA LEU A 51 -17.06 -9.87 7.74
C LEU A 51 -17.03 -10.86 8.91
N GLY A 52 -17.76 -11.97 8.83
CA GLY A 52 -18.02 -12.87 9.97
C GLY A 52 -16.81 -13.42 10.74
N TYR A 53 -15.61 -13.31 10.17
CA TYR A 53 -14.35 -13.72 10.81
C TYR A 53 -13.57 -12.54 11.43
N GLN A 54 -14.08 -11.31 11.36
CA GLN A 54 -13.44 -10.08 11.85
C GLN A 54 -14.11 -9.60 13.14
N PRO A 55 -13.43 -8.77 13.95
CA PRO A 55 -14.08 -8.06 15.05
C PRO A 55 -15.25 -7.20 14.54
N ASN A 56 -16.28 -7.06 15.38
CA ASN A 56 -17.46 -6.23 15.08
C ASN A 56 -17.13 -4.73 14.94
N SER A 57 -16.04 -4.26 15.53
CA SER A 57 -15.55 -2.89 15.45
C SER A 57 -14.05 -2.82 15.72
N GLY A 58 -13.41 -1.71 15.34
CA GLY A 58 -11.99 -1.47 15.54
C GLY A 58 -11.10 -2.02 14.42
N ALA A 59 -9.91 -2.49 14.78
CA ALA A 59 -8.91 -3.01 13.86
C ALA A 59 -9.37 -4.29 13.16
N THR A 60 -9.15 -4.38 11.85
CA THR A 60 -9.62 -5.51 11.04
C THR A 60 -8.59 -6.63 10.88
N GLY A 61 -7.31 -6.32 11.09
CA GLY A 61 -6.19 -7.23 10.79
C GLY A 61 -6.03 -7.56 9.30
N VAL A 62 -6.57 -6.71 8.41
CA VAL A 62 -6.45 -6.88 6.95
C VAL A 62 -4.98 -7.00 6.53
N GLY A 63 -4.70 -7.88 5.57
CA GLY A 63 -3.34 -8.15 5.09
C GLY A 63 -2.59 -9.24 5.85
N VAL A 64 -2.88 -9.51 7.12
CA VAL A 64 -2.12 -10.51 7.91
C VAL A 64 -2.19 -11.91 7.29
N ARG A 65 -3.39 -12.44 7.06
CA ARG A 65 -3.55 -13.77 6.44
C ARG A 65 -3.00 -13.81 5.01
N LEU A 66 -3.20 -12.75 4.23
CA LEU A 66 -2.65 -12.64 2.87
C LEU A 66 -1.12 -12.78 2.88
N LEU A 67 -0.43 -12.08 3.78
CA LEU A 67 1.03 -12.13 3.87
C LEU A 67 1.53 -13.48 4.43
N VAL A 68 0.81 -14.07 5.39
CA VAL A 68 1.13 -15.40 5.92
C VAL A 68 1.00 -16.45 4.81
N ASP A 69 -0.13 -16.48 4.11
CA ASP A 69 -0.38 -17.43 3.02
C ASP A 69 0.65 -17.21 1.90
N PHE A 70 0.96 -15.96 1.56
CA PHE A 70 1.98 -15.63 0.56
C PHE A 70 3.35 -16.19 0.90
N VAL A 71 3.80 -16.06 2.15
CA VAL A 71 5.11 -16.59 2.58
C VAL A 71 5.09 -18.12 2.66
N GLN A 72 3.98 -18.72 3.10
CA GLN A 72 3.84 -20.18 3.18
C GLN A 72 3.86 -20.85 1.80
N GLU A 73 3.18 -20.24 0.83
CA GLU A 73 3.05 -20.75 -0.54
C GLU A 73 4.09 -20.15 -1.50
N TRP A 74 5.04 -19.36 -0.99
CA TRP A 74 5.99 -18.63 -1.82
C TRP A 74 6.79 -19.57 -2.71
N GLN A 75 6.64 -19.39 -4.02
CA GLN A 75 7.50 -19.99 -5.02
C GLN A 75 8.53 -18.94 -5.45
N PRO A 76 9.82 -19.29 -5.54
CA PRO A 76 10.82 -18.39 -6.08
C PRO A 76 10.40 -17.86 -7.45
N LEU A 77 10.57 -16.56 -7.66
CA LEU A 77 10.38 -15.94 -8.96
C LEU A 77 11.33 -16.64 -9.96
N LYS A 78 10.77 -17.14 -11.06
CA LYS A 78 11.54 -17.73 -12.16
C LYS A 78 12.37 -16.68 -12.88
#